data_AF-A0A9Q9HUV2-F1
#
_entry.id   AF-A0A9Q9HUV2-F1
#
_cell.length_a   1.000
_cell.length_b   1.000
_cell.length_c   1.000
_cell.angle_alpha   90.00
_cell.angle_beta   90.00
_cell.angle_gamma   90.00
#
_symmetry.space_group_name_H-M   'P 1'
#
loop_
_entity.id
_entity.type
_entity.pdbx_description
1 polymer ?
#
loop_
_entity_poly.entity_id
_entity_poly.type
_entity_poly.pdbx_seq_one_letter_code
_entity_poly.pdbx_strand_id
1 'polypeptide(L)'
;MGRPPRGSRTLSKDDVLKTALQLLDEGGSKALTFKALAEALGVTPMAVAHHAGTKDEMIASLVAIAFAGSDTPSEAATPKLRLRDLMSRYCAQVTKHPELAKCILENPALIGSSLTGLTRLIETEITAADVSGAEARTILCLLVDYTHGFAFAAAAAPRGALSAGDFTPALDWVLDRIE
;
A
#
# COMPACT_ATOMS: atom_id res chain seq x y z
N MET A 1 -5.29 -21.40 -47.80
CA MET A 1 -6.29 -21.38 -46.71
C MET A 1 -5.57 -21.00 -45.42
N GLY A 2 -5.49 -19.70 -45.14
CA GLY A 2 -4.84 -19.17 -43.94
C GLY A 2 -5.73 -19.40 -42.72
N ARG A 3 -5.16 -19.98 -41.68
CA ARG A 3 -5.80 -20.09 -40.36
C ARG A 3 -6.08 -18.67 -39.86
N PRO A 4 -7.30 -18.34 -39.40
CA PRO A 4 -7.58 -17.03 -38.84
C PRO A 4 -6.65 -16.80 -37.63
N PRO A 5 -6.05 -15.60 -37.48
CA PRO A 5 -5.19 -15.32 -36.34
C PRO A 5 -6.05 -15.46 -35.08
N ARG A 6 -5.69 -16.39 -34.21
CA ARG A 6 -6.19 -16.39 -32.83
C ARG A 6 -5.83 -15.02 -32.28
N GLY A 7 -6.82 -14.17 -32.02
CA GLY A 7 -6.61 -12.81 -31.55
C GLY A 7 -5.70 -12.84 -30.33
N SER A 8 -4.41 -12.58 -30.53
CA SER A 8 -3.49 -12.36 -29.43
C SER A 8 -3.88 -11.02 -28.87
N ARG A 9 -4.66 -11.02 -27.78
CA ARG A 9 -4.75 -9.84 -26.93
C ARG A 9 -3.31 -9.46 -26.60
N THR A 10 -2.84 -8.33 -27.11
CA THR A 10 -1.47 -7.87 -26.89
C THR A 10 -1.28 -7.72 -25.39
N LEU A 11 -0.29 -8.44 -24.84
CA LEU A 11 0.05 -8.34 -23.43
C LEU A 11 0.41 -6.89 -23.11
N SER A 12 -0.28 -6.31 -22.14
CA SER A 12 0.01 -4.96 -21.66
C SER A 12 0.69 -5.00 -20.30
N LYS A 13 1.40 -3.91 -19.94
CA LYS A 13 1.98 -3.76 -18.61
C LYS A 13 0.90 -3.83 -17.52
N ASP A 14 -0.29 -3.28 -17.80
CA ASP A 14 -1.42 -3.28 -16.87
C ASP A 14 -1.96 -4.69 -16.62
N ASP A 15 -2.07 -5.53 -17.66
CA ASP A 15 -2.49 -6.93 -17.49
C ASP A 15 -1.48 -7.69 -16.60
N VAL A 16 -0.18 -7.43 -16.77
CA VAL A 16 0.88 -8.02 -15.94
C VAL A 16 0.78 -7.57 -14.49
N LEU A 17 0.69 -6.26 -14.24
CA LEU A 17 0.65 -5.71 -12.88
C LEU A 17 -0.64 -6.11 -12.15
N LYS A 18 -1.78 -6.14 -12.83
CA LYS A 18 -3.04 -6.62 -12.22
C LYS A 18 -2.92 -8.08 -11.76
N THR A 19 -2.34 -8.94 -12.59
CA THR A 19 -2.15 -10.36 -12.27
C THR A 19 -1.10 -10.53 -11.17
N ALA A 20 -0.04 -9.71 -11.19
CA ALA A 20 0.99 -9.69 -10.16
C ALA A 20 0.43 -9.32 -8.78
N LEU A 21 -0.45 -8.31 -8.72
CA LEU A 21 -1.10 -7.91 -7.49
C LEU A 21 -1.97 -9.03 -6.92
N GLN A 22 -2.73 -9.73 -7.78
CA GLN A 22 -3.54 -10.88 -7.35
C GLN A 22 -2.69 -12.02 -6.77
N LEU A 23 -1.62 -12.41 -7.46
CA LEU A 23 -0.70 -13.45 -6.97
C LEU A 23 -0.03 -13.05 -5.65
N LEU A 24 0.32 -11.77 -5.51
CA LEU A 24 0.90 -11.24 -4.29
C LEU A 24 -0.10 -11.25 -3.13
N ASP A 25 -1.32 -10.78 -3.35
CA ASP A 25 -2.37 -10.73 -2.31
C ASP A 25 -2.80 -12.14 -1.87
N GLU A 26 -2.77 -13.14 -2.76
CA GLU A 26 -3.18 -14.53 -2.46
C GLU A 26 -2.08 -15.36 -1.78
N GLY A 27 -0.83 -15.20 -2.21
CA GLY A 27 0.26 -16.10 -1.82
C GLY A 27 1.52 -15.41 -1.30
N GLY A 28 1.44 -14.10 -1.07
CA GLY A 28 2.56 -13.28 -0.62
C GLY A 28 3.70 -13.20 -1.63
N SER A 29 4.81 -12.57 -1.22
CA SER A 29 5.97 -12.32 -2.09
C SER A 29 6.52 -13.61 -2.73
N LYS A 30 6.43 -14.75 -2.05
CA LYS A 30 6.94 -16.03 -2.57
C LYS A 30 6.14 -16.57 -3.77
N ALA A 31 4.83 -16.32 -3.83
CA ALA A 31 3.99 -16.72 -4.96
C ALA A 31 4.25 -15.86 -6.21
N LEU A 32 4.66 -14.60 -6.01
CA LEU A 32 4.99 -13.69 -7.10
C LEU A 32 6.32 -14.07 -7.76
N THR A 33 6.23 -14.86 -8.84
CA THR A 33 7.36 -15.27 -9.68
C THR A 33 7.06 -15.04 -11.16
N PHE A 34 8.09 -14.80 -11.98
CA PHE A 34 7.92 -14.67 -13.44
C PHE A 34 7.29 -15.91 -14.08
N LYS A 35 7.58 -17.09 -13.54
CA LYS A 35 6.99 -18.35 -14.01
C LYS A 35 5.48 -18.40 -13.71
N ALA A 36 5.08 -18.15 -12.46
CA ALA A 36 3.67 -18.15 -12.07
C ALA A 36 2.87 -17.09 -12.84
N LEU A 37 3.44 -15.90 -13.04
CA LEU A 37 2.85 -14.85 -13.87
C LEU A 37 2.66 -15.28 -15.32
N ALA A 38 3.70 -15.85 -15.93
CA ALA A 38 3.67 -16.31 -17.31
C ALA A 38 2.62 -17.41 -17.52
N GLU A 39 2.52 -18.35 -16.57
CA GLU A 39 1.50 -19.39 -16.56
C GLU A 39 0.09 -18.79 -16.45
N ALA A 40 -0.14 -17.87 -15.51
CA ALA A 40 -1.43 -17.21 -15.33
C ALA A 40 -1.87 -16.38 -16.55
N LEU A 41 -0.91 -15.79 -17.27
CA LEU A 41 -1.14 -14.93 -18.44
C LEU A 41 -1.12 -15.70 -19.77
N GLY A 42 -0.71 -16.97 -19.78
CA GLY A 42 -0.56 -17.77 -21.01
C GLY A 42 0.56 -17.29 -21.94
N VAL A 43 1.64 -16.74 -21.38
CA VAL A 43 2.78 -16.17 -22.12
C VAL A 43 4.11 -16.78 -21.63
N THR A 44 5.25 -16.32 -22.16
CA THR A 44 6.57 -16.75 -21.69
C THR A 44 7.05 -15.87 -20.53
N PRO A 45 7.91 -16.37 -19.62
CA PRO A 45 8.54 -15.53 -18.59
C PRO A 45 9.31 -14.34 -19.15
N MET A 46 9.90 -14.49 -20.33
CA MET A 46 10.59 -13.40 -21.04
C MET A 46 9.64 -12.28 -21.45
N ALA A 47 8.43 -12.61 -21.92
CA ALA A 47 7.42 -11.61 -22.23
C ALA A 47 6.99 -10.83 -20.98
N VAL A 48 6.83 -11.51 -19.84
CA VAL A 48 6.53 -10.85 -18.55
C VAL A 48 7.66 -9.91 -18.14
N ALA A 49 8.91 -10.39 -18.15
CA ALA A 49 10.09 -9.60 -17.78
C ALA A 49 10.25 -8.36 -18.67
N HIS A 50 9.93 -8.45 -19.95
CA HIS A 50 9.95 -7.31 -20.87
C HIS A 50 9.01 -6.17 -20.44
N HIS A 51 7.85 -6.49 -19.87
CA HIS A 51 6.86 -5.48 -19.43
C HIS A 51 7.06 -5.03 -17.98
N ALA A 52 7.49 -5.92 -17.09
CA ALA A 52 7.53 -5.68 -15.65
C ALA A 52 8.92 -5.34 -15.10
N GLY A 53 9.99 -5.56 -15.87
CA GLY A 53 11.36 -5.40 -15.39
C GLY A 53 11.75 -6.49 -14.40
N THR A 54 12.56 -6.14 -13.41
CA THR A 54 12.93 -6.99 -12.26
C THR A 54 11.77 -7.17 -11.28
N LYS A 55 11.90 -8.12 -10.35
CA LYS A 55 10.88 -8.33 -9.32
C LYS A 55 10.67 -7.08 -8.44
N ASP A 56 11.75 -6.39 -8.10
CA ASP A 56 11.67 -5.17 -7.28
C ASP A 56 11.03 -4.01 -8.05
N GLU A 57 11.35 -3.83 -9.33
CA GLU A 57 10.68 -2.82 -10.19
C GLU A 57 9.19 -3.12 -10.38
N MET A 58 8.83 -4.40 -10.49
CA MET A 58 7.44 -4.83 -10.54
C MET A 58 6.73 -4.51 -9.23
N ILE A 59 7.30 -4.87 -8.06
CA ILE A 59 6.71 -4.56 -6.76
C ILE A 59 6.62 -3.04 -6.55
N ALA A 60 7.65 -2.27 -6.91
CA ALA A 60 7.61 -0.81 -6.83
C ALA A 60 6.49 -0.21 -7.69
N SER A 61 6.23 -0.79 -8.88
CA SER A 61 5.08 -0.40 -9.71
C SER A 61 3.74 -0.73 -9.03
N LEU A 62 3.64 -1.87 -8.33
CA LEU A 62 2.46 -2.22 -7.54
C LEU A 62 2.25 -1.25 -6.37
N VAL A 63 3.32 -0.86 -5.66
CA VAL A 63 3.27 0.14 -4.58
C VAL A 63 2.74 1.48 -5.13
N ALA A 64 3.27 1.93 -6.27
CA ALA A 64 2.83 3.19 -6.89
C ALA A 64 1.33 3.18 -7.23
N ILE A 65 0.79 2.04 -7.67
CA ILE A 65 -0.64 1.89 -7.99
C ILE A 65 -1.50 1.79 -6.72
N ALA A 66 -1.11 0.92 -5.78
CA ALA A 66 -1.90 0.61 -4.59
C ALA A 66 -2.00 1.80 -3.62
N PHE A 67 -0.94 2.59 -3.50
CA PHE A 67 -0.86 3.75 -2.63
C PHE A 67 -1.00 5.08 -3.40
N ALA A 68 -1.47 5.05 -4.65
CA ALA A 68 -1.77 6.26 -5.39
C ALA A 68 -2.75 7.16 -4.59
N GLY A 69 -2.46 8.45 -4.52
CA GLY A 69 -3.27 9.44 -3.82
C GLY A 69 -3.17 9.40 -2.29
N SER A 70 -2.31 8.57 -1.70
CA SER A 70 -2.04 8.61 -0.24
C SER A 70 -1.50 9.97 0.21
N ASP A 71 -0.82 10.68 -0.69
CA ASP A 71 -0.30 12.05 -0.53
C ASP A 71 -1.32 13.14 -0.88
N THR A 72 -2.61 12.81 -0.99
CA THR A 72 -3.65 13.83 -1.13
C THR A 72 -3.88 14.54 0.22
N PRO A 73 -3.73 15.87 0.31
CA PRO A 73 -4.01 16.62 1.53
C PRO A 73 -5.46 16.42 2.00
N SER A 74 -5.66 16.45 3.30
CA SER A 74 -7.00 16.42 3.88
C SER A 74 -7.58 17.84 3.95
N GLU A 75 -8.88 17.99 3.66
CA GLU A 75 -9.60 19.26 3.77
C GLU A 75 -10.26 19.46 5.14
N ALA A 76 -9.99 18.58 6.11
CA ALA A 76 -10.60 18.67 7.44
C ALA A 76 -10.17 19.93 8.21
N ALA A 77 -11.04 20.41 9.10
CA ALA A 77 -10.93 21.73 9.71
C ALA A 77 -9.69 21.90 10.61
N THR A 78 -9.29 20.85 11.34
CA THR A 78 -8.19 20.92 12.31
C THR A 78 -7.06 19.96 11.94
N PRO A 79 -5.80 20.23 12.33
CA PRO A 79 -4.68 19.34 12.06
C PRO A 79 -4.93 17.91 12.54
N LYS A 80 -5.52 17.77 13.72
CA LYS A 80 -5.93 16.48 14.29
C LYS A 80 -6.94 15.73 13.43
N LEU A 81 -7.97 16.41 12.91
CA LEU A 81 -8.93 15.78 12.01
C LEU A 81 -8.29 15.42 10.66
N ARG A 82 -7.31 16.20 10.19
CA ARG A 82 -6.53 15.88 8.98
C ARG A 82 -5.63 14.66 9.18
N LEU A 83 -4.96 14.54 10.33
CA LEU A 83 -4.24 13.33 10.74
C LEU A 83 -5.17 12.11 10.77
N ARG A 84 -6.35 12.25 11.38
CA ARG A 84 -7.35 11.18 11.42
C ARG A 84 -7.73 10.70 10.02
N ASP A 85 -8.03 11.62 9.11
CA ASP A 85 -8.36 11.29 7.72
C ASP A 85 -7.21 10.62 6.98
N LEU A 86 -6.00 11.20 7.03
CA LEU A 86 -4.78 10.66 6.41
C LEU A 86 -4.51 9.22 6.87
N MET A 87 -4.53 8.99 8.18
CA MET A 87 -4.26 7.66 8.76
C MET A 87 -5.38 6.67 8.45
N SER A 88 -6.64 7.10 8.39
CA SER A 88 -7.77 6.24 8.01
C SER A 88 -7.68 5.79 6.55
N ARG A 89 -7.36 6.71 5.63
CA ARG A 89 -7.14 6.39 4.21
C ARG A 89 -5.95 5.44 4.03
N TYR A 90 -4.85 5.72 4.73
CA TYR A 90 -3.67 4.86 4.68
C TYR A 90 -3.95 3.46 5.24
N CYS A 91 -4.64 3.37 6.38
CA CYS A 91 -5.06 2.10 6.98
C CYS A 91 -5.90 1.27 6.00
N ALA A 92 -6.84 1.89 5.28
CA ALA A 92 -7.65 1.20 4.29
C ALA A 92 -6.80 0.65 3.12
N GLN A 93 -5.80 1.39 2.65
CA GLN A 93 -4.88 0.94 1.60
C GLN A 93 -4.02 -0.25 2.07
N VAL A 94 -3.44 -0.16 3.27
CA VAL A 94 -2.62 -1.25 3.86
C VAL A 94 -3.47 -2.49 4.11
N THR A 95 -4.69 -2.34 4.64
CA THR A 95 -5.62 -3.45 4.90
C THR A 95 -6.04 -4.15 3.62
N LYS A 96 -6.17 -3.40 2.51
CA LYS A 96 -6.49 -3.96 1.20
C LYS A 96 -5.34 -4.75 0.58
N HIS A 97 -4.09 -4.32 0.82
CA HIS A 97 -2.88 -4.92 0.24
C HIS A 97 -1.81 -5.22 1.31
N PRO A 98 -2.10 -6.11 2.28
CA PRO A 98 -1.23 -6.36 3.43
C PRO A 98 0.10 -7.00 3.03
N GLU A 99 0.11 -7.88 2.02
CA GLU A 99 1.34 -8.51 1.53
C GLU A 99 2.26 -7.50 0.83
N LEU A 100 1.69 -6.52 0.12
CA LEU A 100 2.46 -5.44 -0.49
C LEU A 100 3.10 -4.53 0.57
N ALA A 101 2.36 -4.22 1.65
CA ALA A 101 2.90 -3.47 2.77
C ALA A 101 4.04 -4.23 3.49
N LYS A 102 3.95 -5.56 3.62
CA LYS A 102 5.06 -6.39 4.14
C LYS A 102 6.30 -6.31 3.25
N CYS A 103 6.16 -6.32 1.93
CA CYS A 103 7.30 -6.13 1.02
C CYS A 103 8.01 -4.79 1.26
N ILE A 104 7.28 -3.71 1.53
CA ILE A 104 7.86 -2.39 1.85
C ILE A 104 8.63 -2.45 3.18
N LEU A 105 8.10 -3.14 4.19
CA LEU A 105 8.78 -3.30 5.48
C LEU A 105 10.06 -4.13 5.36
N GLU A 106 10.07 -5.14 4.49
CA GLU A 106 11.26 -5.96 4.19
C GLU A 106 12.30 -5.18 3.36
N ASN A 107 11.84 -4.30 2.47
CA ASN A 107 12.70 -3.49 1.60
C ASN A 107 12.19 -2.03 1.48
N PRO A 108 12.69 -1.12 2.35
CA PRO A 108 12.30 0.29 2.31
C PRO A 108 12.63 1.03 1.01
N ALA A 109 13.48 0.47 0.13
CA ALA A 109 13.74 1.06 -1.19
C ALA A 109 12.50 1.04 -2.11
N LEU A 110 11.47 0.27 -1.75
CA LEU A 110 10.19 0.22 -2.47
C LEU A 110 9.25 1.38 -2.11
N ILE A 111 9.60 2.24 -1.15
CA ILE A 111 8.81 3.42 -0.79
C ILE A 111 8.76 4.40 -1.97
N GLY A 112 7.57 4.54 -2.56
CA GLY A 112 7.33 5.45 -3.68
C GLY A 112 7.08 6.91 -3.27
N SER A 113 6.84 7.76 -4.27
CA SER A 113 6.58 9.18 -4.09
C SER A 113 5.33 9.45 -3.25
N SER A 114 4.25 8.68 -3.44
CA SER A 114 2.98 8.87 -2.72
C SER A 114 3.14 8.59 -1.22
N LEU A 115 3.92 7.58 -0.84
CA LEU A 115 4.18 7.27 0.57
C LEU A 115 5.14 8.28 1.20
N THR A 116 6.16 8.71 0.45
CA THR A 116 7.02 9.82 0.89
C THR A 116 6.20 11.10 1.09
N GLY A 117 5.26 11.38 0.19
CA GLY A 117 4.34 12.51 0.27
C GLY A 117 3.40 12.42 1.47
N LEU A 118 2.81 11.25 1.71
CA LEU A 118 2.00 10.98 2.91
C LEU A 118 2.80 11.25 4.19
N THR A 119 4.03 10.75 4.30
CA THR A 119 4.90 11.01 5.46
C THR A 119 5.08 12.51 5.71
N ARG A 120 5.35 13.29 4.65
CA ARG A 120 5.48 14.75 4.77
C ARG A 120 4.18 15.43 5.20
N LEU A 121 3.04 14.96 4.71
CA LEU A 121 1.74 15.49 5.14
C LEU A 121 1.50 15.22 6.63
N ILE A 122 1.77 14.00 7.09
CA ILE A 122 1.65 13.65 8.51
C ILE A 122 2.58 14.53 9.36
N GLU A 123 3.84 14.69 8.97
CA GLU A 123 4.80 15.58 9.66
C GLU A 123 4.33 17.03 9.70
N THR A 124 3.73 17.51 8.61
CA THR A 124 3.15 18.87 8.52
C THR A 124 2.01 19.05 9.51
N GLU A 125 1.09 18.08 9.59
CA GLU A 125 -0.05 18.19 10.51
C GLU A 125 0.32 17.97 11.97
N ILE A 126 1.33 17.15 12.26
CA ILE A 126 1.91 17.05 13.61
C ILE A 126 2.49 18.40 14.04
N THR A 127 3.24 19.06 13.14
CA THR A 127 3.79 20.40 13.40
C THR A 127 2.69 21.44 13.56
N ALA A 128 1.63 21.38 12.76
CA ALA A 128 0.49 22.29 12.85
C ALA A 128 -0.38 22.05 14.10
N ALA A 129 -0.22 20.90 14.76
CA ALA A 129 -0.76 20.61 16.09
C ALA A 129 0.21 21.00 17.21
N ASP A 130 1.15 21.91 16.94
CA ASP A 130 2.13 22.45 17.89
C ASP A 130 3.13 21.44 18.48
N VAL A 131 3.22 20.23 17.92
CA VAL A 131 4.21 19.23 18.35
C VAL A 131 5.47 19.26 17.49
N SER A 132 6.64 19.27 18.13
CA SER A 132 7.93 19.41 17.45
C SER A 132 9.03 18.53 18.05
N GLY A 133 10.21 18.54 17.43
CA GLY A 133 11.39 17.84 17.93
C GLY A 133 11.25 16.31 18.01
N ALA A 134 11.80 15.72 19.08
CA ALA A 134 11.81 14.26 19.27
C ALA A 134 10.39 13.68 19.47
N GLU A 135 9.48 14.48 20.01
CA GLU A 135 8.08 14.09 20.22
C GLU A 135 7.34 13.95 18.90
N ALA A 136 7.52 14.88 17.96
CA ALA A 136 6.91 14.81 16.63
C ALA A 136 7.30 13.52 15.89
N ARG A 137 8.58 13.12 15.98
CA ARG A 137 9.04 11.86 15.40
C ARG A 137 8.42 10.64 16.09
N THR A 138 8.27 10.70 17.41
CA THR A 138 7.65 9.63 18.21
C THR A 138 6.18 9.44 17.81
N ILE A 139 5.43 10.53 17.67
CA ILE A 139 4.04 10.51 17.22
C ILE A 139 3.93 9.94 15.81
N LEU A 140 4.78 10.40 14.87
CA LEU A 140 4.79 9.87 13.51
C LEU A 140 4.99 8.35 13.50
N CYS A 141 6.01 7.85 14.20
CA CYS A 141 6.26 6.41 14.29
C CYS A 141 5.07 5.69 14.93
N LEU A 142 4.54 6.21 16.04
CA LEU A 142 3.41 5.59 16.74
C LEU A 142 2.16 5.49 15.84
N LEU A 143 1.82 6.54 15.11
CA LEU A 143 0.68 6.54 14.18
C LEU A 143 0.88 5.51 13.06
N VAL A 144 2.06 5.48 12.45
CA VAL A 144 2.38 4.57 11.34
C VAL A 144 2.43 3.11 11.81
N ASP A 145 3.16 2.83 12.90
CA ASP A 145 3.33 1.49 13.46
C ASP A 145 2.00 0.94 13.99
N TYR A 146 1.19 1.76 14.65
CA TYR A 146 -0.17 1.39 15.05
C TYR A 146 -1.03 1.03 13.84
N THR A 147 -0.95 1.81 12.77
CA THR A 147 -1.70 1.55 11.53
C THR A 147 -1.30 0.24 10.87
N HIS A 148 0.01 -0.05 10.77
CA HIS A 148 0.49 -1.33 10.26
C HIS A 148 0.06 -2.49 11.16
N GLY A 149 0.22 -2.36 12.47
CA GLY A 149 -0.18 -3.38 13.45
C GLY A 149 -1.67 -3.71 13.35
N PHE A 150 -2.52 -2.68 13.30
CA PHE A 150 -3.96 -2.84 13.10
C PHE A 150 -4.28 -3.53 11.78
N ALA A 151 -3.74 -3.01 10.66
CA ALA A 151 -4.07 -3.51 9.32
C ALA A 151 -3.63 -4.97 9.13
N PHE A 152 -2.47 -5.37 9.66
CA PHE A 152 -2.02 -6.75 9.62
C PHE A 152 -2.84 -7.67 10.52
N ALA A 153 -3.24 -7.20 11.72
CA ALA A 153 -4.15 -7.95 12.58
C ALA A 153 -5.51 -8.14 11.88
N ALA A 154 -6.05 -7.10 11.25
CA ALA A 154 -7.31 -7.16 10.53
C ALA A 154 -7.26 -8.11 9.32
N ALA A 155 -6.15 -8.10 8.57
CA ALA A 155 -5.94 -9.01 7.44
C ALA A 155 -5.78 -10.49 7.88
N ALA A 156 -5.20 -10.73 9.05
CA ALA A 156 -5.01 -12.08 9.59
C ALA A 156 -6.26 -12.62 10.31
N ALA A 157 -7.16 -11.75 10.74
CA ALA A 157 -8.33 -12.14 11.51
C ALA A 157 -9.40 -12.82 10.62
N PRO A 158 -10.27 -13.68 11.21
CA PRO A 158 -11.46 -14.17 10.51
C PRO A 158 -12.28 -13.02 9.96
N ARG A 159 -12.91 -13.20 8.78
CA ARG A 159 -13.70 -12.15 8.14
C ARG A 159 -14.71 -11.53 9.11
N GLY A 160 -14.62 -10.21 9.30
CA GLY A 160 -15.52 -9.43 10.15
C GLY A 160 -15.12 -9.34 11.63
N ALA A 161 -14.00 -9.95 12.05
CA ALA A 161 -13.53 -9.85 13.44
C ALA A 161 -12.88 -8.50 13.77
N LEU A 162 -12.29 -7.82 12.78
CA LEU A 162 -11.78 -6.45 12.88
C LEU A 162 -12.22 -5.68 11.64
N SER A 163 -12.72 -4.47 11.85
CA SER A 163 -13.26 -3.60 10.83
C SER A 163 -12.62 -2.21 10.89
N ALA A 164 -12.76 -1.41 9.83
CA ALA A 164 -12.33 -0.01 9.86
C ALA A 164 -12.95 0.78 11.04
N GLY A 165 -14.12 0.37 11.54
CA GLY A 165 -14.76 0.96 12.72
C GLY A 165 -14.00 0.74 14.03
N ASP A 166 -13.11 -0.25 14.10
CA ASP A 166 -12.30 -0.56 15.30
C ASP A 166 -10.98 0.22 15.31
N PHE A 167 -10.52 0.68 14.14
CA PHE A 167 -9.32 1.49 14.01
C PHE A 167 -9.53 2.91 14.55
N THR A 168 -10.66 3.51 14.20
CA THR A 168 -10.91 4.93 14.43
C THR A 168 -10.96 5.34 15.91
N PRO A 169 -11.67 4.62 16.82
CA PRO A 169 -11.70 5.01 18.24
C PRO A 169 -10.33 4.95 18.91
N ALA A 170 -9.49 3.99 18.55
CA ALA A 170 -8.15 3.87 19.08
C ALA A 170 -7.20 4.91 18.48
N LEU A 171 -7.35 5.25 17.20
CA LEU A 171 -6.67 6.38 16.60
C LEU A 171 -7.04 7.70 17.29
N ASP A 172 -8.33 7.93 17.58
CA ASP A 172 -8.77 9.11 18.32
C ASP A 172 -8.13 9.21 19.70
N TRP A 173 -8.07 8.08 20.42
CA TRP A 173 -7.42 8.02 21.73
C TRP A 173 -5.93 8.39 21.67
N VAL A 174 -5.23 8.02 20.59
CA VAL A 174 -3.83 8.43 20.36
C VAL A 174 -3.76 9.93 20.08
N LEU A 175 -4.62 10.42 19.18
CA LEU A 175 -4.64 11.83 18.78
C LEU A 175 -5.11 12.78 19.91
N ASP A 176 -5.84 12.28 20.91
CA ASP A 176 -6.21 13.00 22.14
C ASP A 176 -5.02 13.28 23.06
N ARG A 177 -3.87 12.66 22.84
CA ARG A 177 -2.64 12.87 23.63
C ARG A 177 -1.63 13.82 22.99
N ILE A 178 -1.96 14.34 21.81
CA ILE A 178 -1.20 15.37 21.11
C ILE A 178 -1.78 16.70 21.62
N GLU A 179 -1.14 17.29 22.64
CA GLU A 179 -1.52 18.58 23.25
C GLU A 179 -0.64 19.73 22.73
#